data_AF-A0A496ZHA8-F1
#
_entry.id   AF-A0A496ZHA8-F1
#
_cell.length_a   1.000
_cell.length_b   1.000
_cell.length_c   1.000
_cell.angle_alpha   90.00
_cell.angle_beta   90.00
_cell.angle_gamma   90.00
#
_symmetry.space_group_name_H-M   'P 1'
#
loop_
_entity.id
_entity.type
_entity.pdbx_description
1 polymer ?
#
loop_
_entity_poly.entity_id
_entity_poly.type
_entity_poly.pdbx_seq_one_letter_code
_entity_poly.pdbx_strand_id
1 'polypeptide(L)'
;MKSQRMTVYIIILLLPFFTLPGIGTSVGAENPPGKLIRMDTDKAPPELVMVISAIVLEMSGRPQPEGDWPEVVFSGEITKKLREPQFRYTGFKLLQTIVDEYLTPDKNNGFARLKGHLHFLDAAERRTIVALETEYKLTSKNIMINKAEIRPIYPFRPELNLFIVPAEKVSEKDFDLFSNNALTLGFILNNCVPSGKPGQVPKGIRDYYVFAFYLDRLSPDDKTELRLSRTPDGMKGKKLTFREPDGIAKTGYNEMHIDHSGWHVDISRCRISLTGEKLYIKAIFKAGRKQNNKLELGKPVLAGVFNTRFAKPVSDPLIKKTQLALINAGYNPGPADGFMGRRTHQAIDQYKKDQKPKAIAKPTRDQVKKVQSGPVKKSDNPDVLKVLSLPPEQKRLRNTLKTKMWPNELTTP
;
A
#
# COMPACT_ATOMS: atom_id res chain seq x y z
N MET A 1 -32.36 32.25 63.31
CA MET A 1 -31.25 31.83 64.19
C MET A 1 -30.99 30.34 63.99
N LYS A 2 -29.72 29.97 63.73
CA LYS A 2 -29.03 28.67 63.90
C LYS A 2 -29.83 27.38 63.60
N SER A 3 -29.53 26.69 62.50
CA SER A 3 -28.51 25.63 62.37
C SER A 3 -28.75 24.39 63.25
N GLN A 4 -29.17 23.30 62.62
CA GLN A 4 -28.74 21.97 63.05
C GLN A 4 -28.51 21.06 61.83
N ARG A 5 -27.28 20.54 61.76
CA ARG A 5 -26.72 19.69 60.71
C ARG A 5 -27.26 18.28 60.86
N MET A 6 -27.69 17.66 59.76
CA MET A 6 -28.02 16.24 59.71
C MET A 6 -26.84 15.48 59.10
N THR A 7 -26.20 14.65 59.93
CA THR A 7 -25.12 13.74 59.56
C THR A 7 -25.72 12.53 58.85
N VAL A 8 -25.33 12.27 57.60
CA VAL A 8 -25.68 11.03 56.88
C VAL A 8 -24.43 10.17 56.78
N TYR A 9 -24.50 8.97 57.37
CA TYR A 9 -23.50 7.91 57.22
C TYR A 9 -23.66 7.26 55.84
N ILE A 10 -22.60 7.29 55.01
CA ILE A 10 -22.50 6.48 53.79
C ILE A 10 -21.74 5.20 54.13
N ILE A 11 -22.44 4.08 54.08
CA ILE A 11 -21.88 2.74 54.15
C ILE A 11 -21.16 2.47 52.83
N ILE A 12 -19.83 2.38 52.88
CA ILE A 12 -19.00 1.95 51.75
C ILE A 12 -19.01 0.42 51.72
N LEU A 13 -19.75 -0.15 50.77
CA LEU A 13 -19.72 -1.57 50.47
C LEU A 13 -18.71 -1.78 49.34
N LEU A 14 -17.51 -2.22 49.71
CA LEU A 14 -16.43 -2.63 48.80
C LEU A 14 -16.84 -3.93 48.09
N LEU A 15 -17.08 -3.85 46.78
CA LEU A 15 -17.07 -5.00 45.88
C LEU A 15 -15.80 -4.98 45.02
N PRO A 16 -15.11 -6.12 44.83
CA PRO A 16 -13.88 -6.18 44.04
C PRO A 16 -14.21 -6.07 42.55
N PHE A 17 -13.62 -5.06 41.89
CA PHE A 17 -13.57 -4.97 40.44
C PHE A 17 -12.73 -6.13 39.89
N PHE A 18 -13.41 -7.19 39.45
CA PHE A 18 -12.89 -8.09 38.42
C PHE A 18 -12.92 -7.34 37.09
N THR A 19 -11.77 -6.87 36.59
CA THR A 19 -11.62 -6.51 35.18
C THR A 19 -11.18 -7.75 34.40
N LEU A 20 -12.16 -8.43 33.79
CA LEU A 20 -11.93 -9.32 32.66
C LEU A 20 -11.44 -8.51 31.44
N PRO A 21 -10.63 -9.10 30.53
CA PRO A 21 -10.23 -8.45 29.29
C PRO A 21 -11.44 -8.30 28.37
N GLY A 22 -11.89 -7.05 28.24
CA GLY A 22 -12.98 -6.67 27.36
C GLY A 22 -12.63 -6.89 25.89
N ILE A 23 -13.41 -7.74 25.25
CA ILE A 23 -13.77 -7.63 23.83
C ILE A 23 -14.46 -6.27 23.67
N GLY A 24 -13.74 -5.30 23.11
CA GLY A 24 -14.18 -3.91 22.96
C GLY A 24 -14.20 -3.50 21.49
N THR A 25 -15.39 -3.60 20.90
CA THR A 25 -16.02 -2.69 19.93
C THR A 25 -15.13 -1.75 19.10
N SER A 26 -15.28 -1.87 17.79
CA SER A 26 -15.09 -0.78 16.83
C SER A 26 -16.00 0.39 17.20
N VAL A 27 -15.45 1.37 17.92
CA VAL A 27 -16.01 2.71 17.93
C VAL A 27 -15.39 3.43 16.75
N GLY A 28 -16.22 3.68 15.73
CA GLY A 28 -16.04 4.83 14.87
C GLY A 28 -16.17 6.08 15.74
N ALA A 29 -15.07 6.46 16.37
CA ALA A 29 -14.83 7.84 16.68
C ALA A 29 -14.09 8.36 15.45
N GLU A 30 -14.69 9.33 14.76
CA GLU A 30 -13.86 10.42 14.29
C GLU A 30 -13.09 10.90 15.52
N ASN A 31 -11.89 10.37 15.72
CA ASN A 31 -10.98 10.98 16.67
C ASN A 31 -10.86 12.43 16.17
N PRO A 32 -11.08 13.45 17.03
CA PRO A 32 -10.65 14.80 16.67
C PRO A 32 -9.21 14.66 16.18
N PRO A 33 -8.78 15.37 15.12
CA PRO A 33 -7.46 15.17 14.55
C PRO A 33 -6.43 15.50 15.63
N GLY A 34 -6.04 14.50 16.43
CA GLY A 34 -4.78 14.45 17.11
C GLY A 34 -3.80 14.73 16.01
N LYS A 35 -3.07 15.83 16.15
CA LYS A 35 -2.20 16.39 15.11
C LYS A 35 -1.43 15.23 14.48
N LEU A 36 -1.83 14.80 13.28
CA LEU A 36 -1.21 13.67 12.60
C LEU A 36 0.23 14.11 12.34
N ILE A 37 1.17 13.52 13.06
CA ILE A 37 2.58 13.82 12.83
C ILE A 37 2.99 12.91 11.67
N ARG A 38 2.93 13.46 10.45
CA ARG A 38 3.67 12.87 9.34
C ARG A 38 5.13 12.96 9.70
N MET A 39 5.69 11.82 10.06
CA MET A 39 7.08 11.74 10.43
C MET A 39 7.90 11.61 9.16
N ASP A 40 8.54 12.71 8.80
CA ASP A 40 9.62 12.70 7.84
C ASP A 40 10.74 11.82 8.41
N THR A 41 11.06 10.72 7.73
CA THR A 41 12.08 9.76 8.18
C THR A 41 13.43 10.44 8.40
N ASP A 42 13.71 11.53 7.68
CA ASP A 42 14.95 12.30 7.81
C ASP A 42 14.99 13.13 9.11
N LYS A 43 13.82 13.36 9.71
CA LYS A 43 13.66 14.09 10.98
C LYS A 43 13.33 13.18 12.15
N ALA A 44 13.17 11.88 11.89
CA ALA A 44 12.84 10.92 12.92
C ALA A 44 14.03 10.62 13.84
N PRO A 45 13.81 10.34 15.14
CA PRO A 45 14.87 9.83 15.99
C PRO A 45 15.44 8.53 15.40
N PRO A 46 16.76 8.39 15.29
CA PRO A 46 17.39 7.22 14.67
C PRO A 46 16.93 5.87 15.25
N GLU A 47 16.69 5.80 16.55
CA GLU A 47 16.19 4.61 17.22
C GLU A 47 14.82 4.17 16.70
N LEU A 48 13.96 5.13 16.39
CA LEU A 48 12.64 4.87 15.86
C LEU A 48 12.72 4.33 14.43
N VAL A 49 13.62 4.90 13.62
CA VAL A 49 13.89 4.43 12.26
C VAL A 49 14.34 2.97 12.30
N MET A 50 15.30 2.62 13.16
CA MET A 50 15.77 1.23 13.28
C MET A 50 14.67 0.27 13.75
N VAL A 51 13.83 0.67 14.72
CA VAL A 51 12.70 -0.16 15.18
C VAL A 51 11.72 -0.43 14.03
N ILE A 52 11.32 0.62 13.29
CA ILE A 52 10.42 0.47 12.14
C ILE A 52 11.07 -0.40 11.07
N SER A 53 12.34 -0.18 10.75
CA SER A 53 13.09 -0.98 9.77
C SER A 53 13.15 -2.45 10.17
N ALA A 54 13.47 -2.77 11.42
CA ALA A 54 13.52 -4.15 11.91
C ALA A 54 12.16 -4.83 11.82
N ILE A 55 11.07 -4.13 12.20
CA ILE A 55 9.70 -4.63 12.07
C ILE A 55 9.34 -4.90 10.60
N VAL A 56 9.65 -3.97 9.70
CA VAL A 56 9.35 -4.11 8.27
C VAL A 56 10.17 -5.24 7.63
N LEU A 57 11.43 -5.42 8.02
CA LEU A 57 12.26 -6.53 7.58
C LEU A 57 11.69 -7.87 8.05
N GLU A 58 11.29 -7.98 9.32
CA GLU A 58 10.62 -9.19 9.85
C GLU A 58 9.31 -9.48 9.12
N MET A 59 8.45 -8.47 8.92
CA MET A 59 7.20 -8.61 8.15
C MET A 59 7.45 -9.12 6.72
N SER A 60 8.56 -8.69 6.12
CA SER A 60 8.96 -9.06 4.75
C SER A 60 9.70 -10.39 4.67
N GLY A 61 10.02 -11.02 5.81
CA GLY A 61 10.83 -12.23 5.89
C GLY A 61 12.29 -12.01 5.48
N ARG A 62 12.83 -10.80 5.71
CA ARG A 62 14.21 -10.44 5.37
C ARG A 62 15.04 -10.32 6.66
N PRO A 63 16.30 -10.76 6.65
CA PRO A 63 17.19 -10.58 7.80
C PRO A 63 17.52 -9.10 8.00
N GLN A 64 17.83 -8.74 9.24
CA GLN A 64 18.45 -7.44 9.54
C GLN A 64 19.86 -7.37 8.95
N PRO A 65 20.32 -6.20 8.49
CA PRO A 65 21.67 -6.04 7.97
C PRO A 65 22.72 -6.23 9.07
N GLU A 66 23.79 -6.95 8.77
CA GLU A 66 24.94 -7.11 9.66
C GLU A 66 25.81 -5.83 9.65
N GLY A 67 26.39 -5.45 10.80
CA GLY A 67 27.34 -4.33 10.89
C GLY A 67 27.44 -3.70 12.28
N ASP A 68 28.17 -2.58 12.38
CA ASP A 68 28.45 -1.85 13.64
C ASP A 68 27.26 -1.00 14.15
N TRP A 69 26.04 -1.46 13.89
CA TRP A 69 24.80 -0.81 14.32
C TRP A 69 24.29 -1.48 15.59
N PRO A 70 23.56 -0.76 16.46
CA PRO A 70 22.90 -1.38 17.61
C PRO A 70 21.95 -2.47 17.12
N GLU A 71 22.13 -3.67 17.65
CA GLU A 71 21.26 -4.80 17.33
C GLU A 71 19.82 -4.50 17.76
N VAL A 72 18.84 -4.76 16.89
CA VAL A 72 17.42 -4.69 17.25
C VAL A 72 16.93 -6.11 17.51
N VAL A 73 16.58 -6.39 18.76
CA VAL A 73 16.22 -7.73 19.23
C VAL A 73 14.72 -7.79 19.52
N PHE A 74 14.04 -8.79 18.99
CA PHE A 74 12.65 -9.08 19.33
C PHE A 74 12.58 -9.99 20.56
N SER A 75 11.82 -9.60 21.58
CA SER A 75 11.67 -10.42 22.78
C SER A 75 10.74 -11.62 22.52
N GLY A 76 11.21 -12.85 22.75
CA GLY A 76 10.37 -14.05 22.67
C GLY A 76 9.75 -14.27 21.28
N GLU A 77 8.48 -14.68 21.25
CA GLU A 77 7.77 -15.03 20.00
C GLU A 77 6.92 -13.89 19.40
N ILE A 78 7.20 -12.62 19.74
CA ILE A 78 6.39 -11.48 19.28
C ILE A 78 6.36 -11.33 17.76
N THR A 79 7.37 -11.83 17.05
CA THR A 79 7.43 -11.81 15.58
C THR A 79 6.28 -12.57 14.92
N LYS A 80 5.66 -13.54 15.62
CA LYS A 80 4.45 -14.22 15.13
C LYS A 80 3.27 -13.25 14.95
N LYS A 81 3.19 -12.19 15.76
CA LYS A 81 2.14 -11.15 15.67
C LYS A 81 2.39 -10.12 14.56
N LEU A 82 3.54 -10.19 13.91
CA LEU A 82 3.88 -9.41 12.71
C LEU A 82 3.54 -10.16 11.42
N ARG A 83 2.98 -11.38 11.53
CA ARG A 83 2.61 -12.22 10.39
C ARG A 83 1.09 -12.32 10.28
N GLU A 84 0.59 -12.17 9.06
CA GLU A 84 -0.80 -12.46 8.75
C GLU A 84 -0.94 -13.89 8.23
N PRO A 85 -1.99 -14.65 8.60
CA PRO A 85 -2.13 -16.05 8.18
C PRO A 85 -2.07 -16.22 6.65
N GLN A 86 -2.80 -15.37 5.92
CA GLN A 86 -3.00 -15.49 4.47
C GLN A 86 -2.15 -14.51 3.65
N PHE A 87 -1.45 -13.56 4.27
CA PHE A 87 -0.74 -12.52 3.55
C PHE A 87 0.75 -12.47 3.91
N ARG A 88 1.58 -12.09 2.93
CA ARG A 88 3.02 -11.92 3.08
C ARG A 88 3.42 -10.57 2.48
N TYR A 89 4.27 -9.84 3.18
CA TYR A 89 4.78 -8.53 2.74
C TYR A 89 5.96 -8.64 1.78
N THR A 90 6.41 -9.85 1.46
CA THR A 90 7.48 -10.07 0.48
C THR A 90 7.12 -9.45 -0.87
N GLY A 91 7.98 -8.57 -1.39
CA GLY A 91 7.76 -7.85 -2.64
C GLY A 91 7.12 -6.47 -2.48
N PHE A 92 6.61 -6.14 -1.30
CA PHE A 92 6.15 -4.79 -0.96
C PHE A 92 7.31 -3.93 -0.44
N LYS A 93 7.33 -2.67 -0.86
CA LYS A 93 8.19 -1.62 -0.34
C LYS A 93 7.39 -0.78 0.66
N LEU A 94 8.01 -0.39 1.77
CA LEU A 94 7.46 0.63 2.64
C LEU A 94 7.50 1.98 1.91
N LEU A 95 6.33 2.55 1.64
CA LEU A 95 6.19 3.84 0.99
C LEU A 95 6.18 4.98 2.01
N GLN A 96 5.48 4.79 3.12
CA GLN A 96 5.29 5.83 4.12
C GLN A 96 5.02 5.23 5.50
N THR A 97 5.52 5.90 6.53
CA THR A 97 5.11 5.69 7.92
C THR A 97 4.39 6.94 8.42
N ILE A 98 3.18 6.75 8.95
CA ILE A 98 2.41 7.80 9.61
C ILE A 98 2.44 7.51 11.11
N VAL A 99 2.78 8.49 11.94
CA VAL A 99 2.86 8.31 13.39
C VAL A 99 1.73 9.07 14.06
N ASP A 100 0.86 8.32 14.73
CA ASP A 100 -0.28 8.89 15.46
C ASP A 100 0.14 9.26 16.89
N GLU A 101 0.93 8.39 17.53
CA GLU A 101 1.38 8.54 18.90
C GLU A 101 2.84 8.07 19.01
N TYR A 102 3.70 8.91 19.57
CA TYR A 102 5.08 8.52 19.89
C TYR A 102 5.48 9.02 21.27
N LEU A 103 5.66 8.07 22.18
CA LEU A 103 6.30 8.29 23.47
C LEU A 103 7.80 8.09 23.28
N THR A 104 8.55 9.18 23.33
CA THR A 104 10.02 9.15 23.27
C THR A 104 10.60 8.33 24.42
N PRO A 105 11.80 7.75 24.24
CA PRO A 105 12.47 6.97 25.27
C PRO A 105 12.55 7.70 26.61
N ASP A 106 12.04 7.06 27.66
CA ASP A 106 12.16 7.54 29.02
C ASP A 106 13.64 7.57 29.45
N LYS A 107 14.03 8.62 30.17
CA LYS A 107 15.43 8.82 30.57
C LYS A 107 15.91 7.75 31.54
N ASN A 108 15.06 7.30 32.45
CA ASN A 108 15.47 6.42 33.53
C ASN A 108 15.48 4.96 33.08
N ASN A 109 14.51 4.55 32.25
CA ASN A 109 14.36 3.15 31.86
C ASN A 109 14.49 2.89 30.35
N GLY A 110 14.58 3.91 29.50
CA GLY A 110 14.75 3.77 28.05
C GLY A 110 13.50 3.28 27.31
N PHE A 111 12.34 3.20 27.97
CA PHE A 111 11.09 2.72 27.38
C PHE A 111 10.49 3.75 26.42
N ALA A 112 10.04 3.27 25.27
CA ALA A 112 9.37 4.04 24.24
C ALA A 112 8.18 3.27 23.68
N ARG A 113 7.20 4.01 23.16
CA ARG A 113 5.99 3.44 22.53
C ARG A 113 5.68 4.19 21.25
N LEU A 114 5.24 3.44 20.25
CA LEU A 114 4.81 3.96 18.96
C LEU A 114 3.46 3.36 18.59
N LYS A 115 2.55 4.22 18.11
CA LYS A 115 1.38 3.83 17.32
C LYS A 115 1.38 4.62 16.02
N GLY A 116 1.03 3.93 14.94
CA GLY A 116 0.98 4.56 13.64
C GLY A 116 0.56 3.60 12.54
N HIS A 117 0.72 4.03 11.30
CA HIS A 117 0.40 3.24 10.12
C HIS A 117 1.63 3.05 9.25
N LEU A 118 1.78 1.83 8.71
CA LEU A 118 2.76 1.52 7.67
C LEU A 118 2.02 1.34 6.35
N HIS A 119 2.40 2.13 5.36
CA HIS A 119 1.85 2.10 4.01
C HIS A 119 2.83 1.39 3.10
N PHE A 120 2.35 0.37 2.41
CA PHE A 120 3.15 -0.47 1.53
C PHE A 120 2.67 -0.37 0.09
N LEU A 121 3.61 -0.48 -0.85
CA LEU A 121 3.38 -0.50 -2.28
C LEU A 121 4.23 -1.58 -2.94
N ASP A 122 3.70 -2.35 -3.88
CA ASP A 122 4.50 -3.30 -4.67
C ASP A 122 4.80 -2.81 -6.09
N ALA A 123 5.47 -3.65 -6.89
CA ALA A 123 5.84 -3.34 -8.27
C ALA A 123 4.65 -3.24 -9.24
N ALA A 124 3.46 -3.71 -8.86
CA ALA A 124 2.22 -3.56 -9.61
C ALA A 124 1.36 -2.38 -9.10
N GLU A 125 1.96 -1.50 -8.29
CA GLU A 125 1.32 -0.35 -7.64
C GLU A 125 0.17 -0.73 -6.69
N ARG A 126 0.17 -1.98 -6.22
CA ARG A 126 -0.83 -2.44 -5.26
C ARG A 126 -0.47 -1.97 -3.86
N ARG A 127 -1.47 -1.56 -3.08
CA ARG A 127 -1.33 -0.90 -1.78
C ARG A 127 -1.97 -1.69 -0.65
N THR A 128 -1.25 -1.78 0.46
CA THR A 128 -1.78 -2.29 1.73
C THR A 128 -1.32 -1.40 2.87
N ILE A 129 -2.19 -1.24 3.86
CA ILE A 129 -1.91 -0.43 5.05
C ILE A 129 -2.07 -1.31 6.27
N VAL A 130 -1.18 -1.16 7.25
CA VAL A 130 -1.37 -1.74 8.58
C VAL A 130 -1.27 -0.68 9.65
N ALA A 131 -2.13 -0.79 10.66
CA ALA A 131 -1.85 -0.21 11.96
C ALA A 131 -0.72 -0.98 12.62
N LEU A 132 0.25 -0.27 13.18
CA LEU A 132 1.33 -0.77 13.99
C LEU A 132 1.18 -0.24 15.41
N GLU A 133 1.29 -1.14 16.38
CA GLU A 133 1.54 -0.78 17.78
C GLU A 133 2.81 -1.49 18.25
N THR A 134 3.78 -0.73 18.75
CA THR A 134 5.03 -1.28 19.25
C THR A 134 5.54 -0.57 20.50
N GLU A 135 6.16 -1.35 21.37
CA GLU A 135 6.85 -0.89 22.56
C GLU A 135 8.27 -1.44 22.54
N TYR A 136 9.24 -0.60 22.85
CA TYR A 136 10.64 -0.97 22.84
C TYR A 136 11.42 -0.29 23.97
N LYS A 137 12.57 -0.84 24.30
CA LYS A 137 13.47 -0.34 25.33
C LYS A 137 14.87 -0.16 24.76
N LEU A 138 15.44 1.03 24.91
CA LEU A 138 16.85 1.26 24.64
C LEU A 138 17.70 0.77 25.80
N THR A 139 18.69 -0.06 25.50
CA THR A 139 19.74 -0.45 26.43
C THR A 139 21.07 0.14 26.00
N SER A 140 22.14 -0.10 26.77
CA SER A 140 23.49 0.32 26.39
C SER A 140 24.06 -0.45 25.19
N LYS A 141 23.49 -1.61 24.83
CA LYS A 141 24.02 -2.51 23.79
C LYS A 141 23.08 -2.72 22.60
N ASN A 142 21.77 -2.69 22.82
CA ASN A 142 20.77 -3.05 21.83
C ASN A 142 19.46 -2.25 22.00
N ILE A 143 18.56 -2.41 21.04
CA ILE A 143 17.17 -1.99 21.14
C ILE A 143 16.31 -3.23 21.27
N MET A 144 15.61 -3.37 22.38
CA MET A 144 14.75 -4.52 22.63
C MET A 144 13.30 -4.16 22.33
N ILE A 145 12.72 -4.79 21.31
CA ILE A 145 11.29 -4.68 21.00
C ILE A 145 10.54 -5.67 21.89
N ASN A 146 9.69 -5.15 22.78
CA ASN A 146 8.93 -5.95 23.76
C ASN A 146 7.51 -6.26 23.27
N LYS A 147 6.97 -5.40 22.40
CA LYS A 147 5.66 -5.56 21.76
C LYS A 147 5.77 -5.10 20.32
N ALA A 148 5.21 -5.87 19.40
CA ALA A 148 5.02 -5.46 18.02
C ALA A 148 3.80 -6.20 17.47
N GLU A 149 2.75 -5.46 17.13
CA GLU A 149 1.48 -6.01 16.66
C GLU A 149 1.00 -5.20 15.47
N ILE A 150 0.55 -5.89 14.42
CA ILE A 150 -0.03 -5.27 13.24
C ILE A 150 -1.49 -5.63 13.07
N ARG A 151 -2.27 -4.71 12.50
CA ARG A 151 -3.65 -4.96 12.05
C ARG A 151 -3.87 -4.36 10.67
N PRO A 152 -4.38 -5.11 9.68
CA PRO A 152 -4.65 -4.56 8.36
C PRO A 152 -5.72 -3.47 8.43
N ILE A 153 -5.53 -2.42 7.66
CA ILE A 153 -6.49 -1.35 7.43
C ILE A 153 -6.93 -1.42 5.97
N TYR A 154 -8.24 -1.59 5.78
CA TYR A 154 -8.85 -1.62 4.45
C TYR A 154 -9.47 -0.25 4.12
N PRO A 155 -9.36 0.23 2.86
CA PRO A 155 -9.89 1.53 2.50
C PRO A 155 -11.42 1.50 2.37
N PHE A 156 -12.06 2.60 2.73
CA PHE A 156 -13.51 2.77 2.51
C PHE A 156 -13.86 3.16 1.06
N ARG A 157 -12.85 3.52 0.26
CA ARG A 157 -12.95 3.84 -1.17
C ARG A 157 -11.69 3.31 -1.87
N PRO A 158 -11.70 2.05 -2.33
CA PRO A 158 -10.54 1.51 -3.01
C PRO A 158 -10.42 2.08 -4.42
N GLU A 159 -9.19 2.24 -4.88
CA GLU A 159 -8.90 2.50 -6.28
C GLU A 159 -8.76 1.20 -7.05
N LEU A 160 -9.01 1.29 -8.35
CA LEU A 160 -8.94 0.16 -9.26
C LEU A 160 -8.64 0.64 -10.67
N ASN A 161 -8.07 -0.26 -11.44
CA ASN A 161 -7.93 -0.11 -12.89
C ASN A 161 -9.01 -0.96 -13.58
N LEU A 162 -9.64 -0.38 -14.61
CA LEU A 162 -10.60 -1.10 -15.44
C LEU A 162 -10.00 -1.43 -16.79
N PHE A 163 -10.11 -2.70 -17.17
CA PHE A 163 -9.65 -3.20 -18.45
C PHE A 163 -10.80 -3.86 -19.21
N ILE A 164 -10.80 -3.68 -20.54
CA ILE A 164 -11.77 -4.29 -21.44
C ILE A 164 -11.01 -5.26 -22.34
N VAL A 165 -11.36 -6.54 -22.31
CA VAL A 165 -10.75 -7.60 -23.12
C VAL A 165 -11.80 -8.16 -24.07
N PRO A 166 -11.53 -8.26 -25.38
CA PRO A 166 -12.44 -8.92 -26.32
C PRO A 166 -12.74 -10.36 -25.88
N ALA A 167 -14.01 -10.76 -25.88
CA ALA A 167 -14.40 -12.07 -25.36
C ALA A 167 -13.75 -13.24 -26.12
N GLU A 168 -13.48 -13.06 -27.41
CA GLU A 168 -12.79 -14.05 -28.25
C GLU A 168 -11.34 -14.34 -27.83
N LYS A 169 -10.75 -13.51 -26.95
CA LYS A 169 -9.41 -13.73 -26.39
C LYS A 169 -9.39 -14.45 -25.04
N VAL A 170 -10.56 -14.70 -24.45
CA VAL A 170 -10.69 -15.35 -23.13
C VAL A 170 -11.28 -16.74 -23.34
N SER A 171 -10.48 -17.76 -23.09
CA SER A 171 -10.87 -19.16 -23.11
C SER A 171 -11.25 -19.66 -21.71
N GLU A 172 -11.90 -20.82 -21.63
CA GLU A 172 -12.24 -21.46 -20.36
C GLU A 172 -10.99 -21.77 -19.50
N LYS A 173 -9.89 -22.19 -20.15
CA LYS A 173 -8.62 -22.51 -19.49
C LYS A 173 -7.93 -21.29 -18.87
N ASP A 174 -8.24 -20.09 -19.35
CA ASP A 174 -7.64 -18.87 -18.78
C ASP A 174 -8.18 -18.60 -17.37
N PHE A 175 -9.37 -19.09 -17.02
CA PHE A 175 -9.93 -18.92 -15.69
C PHE A 175 -9.14 -19.65 -14.60
N ASP A 176 -8.46 -20.75 -14.95
CA ASP A 176 -7.53 -21.42 -14.04
C ASP A 176 -6.33 -20.50 -13.71
N LEU A 177 -5.82 -19.75 -14.69
CA LEU A 177 -4.74 -18.78 -14.50
C LEU A 177 -5.17 -17.61 -13.62
N PHE A 178 -6.45 -17.28 -13.65
CA PHE A 178 -6.94 -16.12 -12.90
C PHE A 178 -6.91 -16.34 -11.37
N SER A 179 -6.66 -17.57 -10.90
CA SER A 179 -6.32 -17.91 -9.51
C SER A 179 -4.97 -17.36 -9.03
N ASN A 180 -4.22 -16.66 -9.89
CA ASN A 180 -3.04 -15.89 -9.54
C ASN A 180 -3.14 -14.44 -10.03
N ASN A 181 -3.11 -13.48 -9.10
CA ASN A 181 -3.26 -12.06 -9.40
C ASN A 181 -2.23 -11.50 -10.42
N ALA A 182 -0.97 -11.92 -10.34
CA ALA A 182 0.07 -11.44 -11.26
C ALA A 182 -0.11 -12.03 -12.68
N LEU A 183 -0.45 -13.31 -12.77
CA LEU A 183 -0.77 -13.95 -14.06
C LEU A 183 -2.04 -13.35 -14.68
N THR A 184 -3.04 -13.07 -13.85
CA THR A 184 -4.27 -12.37 -14.25
C THR A 184 -3.95 -11.02 -14.88
N LEU A 185 -3.17 -10.18 -14.19
CA LEU A 185 -2.80 -8.86 -14.70
C LEU A 185 -1.98 -8.97 -15.99
N GLY A 186 -1.02 -9.90 -16.05
CA GLY A 186 -0.23 -10.16 -17.26
C GLY A 186 -1.11 -10.56 -18.45
N PHE A 187 -2.08 -11.45 -18.26
CA PHE A 187 -3.06 -11.83 -19.28
C PHE A 187 -3.88 -10.61 -19.73
N ILE A 188 -4.40 -9.82 -18.80
CA ILE A 188 -5.23 -8.65 -19.09
C ILE A 188 -4.44 -7.66 -19.95
N LEU A 189 -3.23 -7.29 -19.53
CA LEU A 189 -2.40 -6.29 -20.22
C LEU A 189 -2.03 -6.71 -21.64
N ASN A 190 -1.83 -8.02 -21.88
CA ASN A 190 -1.52 -8.55 -23.21
C ASN A 190 -2.74 -8.61 -24.13
N ASN A 191 -3.94 -8.72 -23.58
CA ASN A 191 -5.15 -9.00 -24.36
C ASN A 191 -6.14 -7.84 -24.42
N CYS A 192 -6.07 -6.88 -23.50
CA CYS A 192 -7.01 -5.77 -23.43
C CYS A 192 -7.00 -4.89 -24.68
N VAL A 193 -8.12 -4.22 -24.94
CA VAL A 193 -8.22 -3.21 -25.99
C VAL A 193 -7.25 -2.08 -25.64
N PRO A 194 -6.26 -1.76 -26.50
CA PRO A 194 -5.32 -0.69 -26.23
C PRO A 194 -6.05 0.65 -26.13
N SER A 195 -5.78 1.39 -25.07
CA SER A 195 -6.15 2.80 -25.02
C SER A 195 -5.23 3.57 -25.98
N GLY A 196 -5.80 4.23 -27.00
CA GLY A 196 -5.12 5.37 -27.59
C GLY A 196 -4.73 5.41 -29.06
N LYS A 197 -4.98 4.37 -29.85
CA LYS A 197 -4.73 4.45 -31.31
C LYS A 197 -6.04 4.35 -32.08
N PRO A 198 -6.50 5.45 -32.73
CA PRO A 198 -7.61 5.39 -33.65
C PRO A 198 -7.38 4.26 -34.68
N GLY A 199 -8.31 3.31 -34.77
CA GLY A 199 -8.19 2.14 -35.64
C GLY A 199 -7.85 0.81 -34.95
N GLN A 200 -7.35 0.83 -33.71
CA GLN A 200 -7.12 -0.40 -32.92
C GLN A 200 -8.30 -0.80 -32.03
N VAL A 201 -9.24 0.13 -31.80
CA VAL A 201 -10.48 -0.15 -31.08
C VAL A 201 -11.44 -0.84 -32.04
N PRO A 202 -11.90 -2.07 -31.74
CA PRO A 202 -12.85 -2.76 -32.61
C PRO A 202 -14.14 -1.96 -32.78
N LYS A 203 -14.60 -1.82 -34.02
CA LYS A 203 -15.87 -1.18 -34.36
C LYS A 203 -17.04 -2.15 -34.14
N GLY A 204 -18.23 -1.58 -33.98
CA GLY A 204 -19.50 -2.30 -33.83
C GLY A 204 -19.79 -2.73 -32.40
N ILE A 205 -20.89 -3.46 -32.22
CA ILE A 205 -21.27 -4.07 -30.94
C ILE A 205 -20.60 -5.45 -30.86
N ARG A 206 -19.87 -5.71 -29.79
CA ARG A 206 -19.15 -6.98 -29.55
C ARG A 206 -19.26 -7.40 -28.09
N ASP A 207 -18.91 -8.65 -27.83
CA ASP A 207 -18.79 -9.18 -26.48
C ASP A 207 -17.40 -8.86 -25.91
N TYR A 208 -17.37 -8.43 -24.65
CA TYR A 208 -16.17 -8.13 -23.91
C TYR A 208 -16.26 -8.69 -22.50
N TYR A 209 -15.11 -9.07 -21.96
CA TYR A 209 -14.90 -9.15 -20.53
C TYR A 209 -14.40 -7.82 -20.00
N VAL A 210 -14.98 -7.39 -18.88
CA VAL A 210 -14.57 -6.24 -18.09
C VAL A 210 -13.89 -6.79 -16.85
N PHE A 211 -12.64 -6.38 -16.65
CA PHE A 211 -11.85 -6.69 -15.47
C PHE A 211 -11.70 -5.42 -14.65
N ALA A 212 -12.23 -5.39 -13.44
CA ALA A 212 -11.94 -4.36 -12.45
C ALA A 212 -10.91 -4.90 -11.46
N PHE A 213 -9.68 -4.41 -11.60
CA PHE A 213 -8.52 -4.85 -10.86
C PHE A 213 -8.25 -3.85 -9.73
N TYR A 214 -8.55 -4.24 -8.49
CA TYR A 214 -8.40 -3.35 -7.34
C TYR A 214 -6.93 -3.22 -6.96
N LEU A 215 -6.49 -1.97 -6.79
CA LEU A 215 -5.12 -1.64 -6.41
C LEU A 215 -4.95 -1.63 -4.89
N ASP A 216 -6.04 -1.46 -4.14
CA ASP A 216 -5.99 -1.55 -2.69
C ASP A 216 -6.43 -2.93 -2.21
N ARG A 217 -5.80 -3.40 -1.14
CA ARG A 217 -6.23 -4.62 -0.45
C ARG A 217 -7.61 -4.39 0.19
N LEU A 218 -8.54 -5.30 -0.04
CA LEU A 218 -9.91 -5.24 0.46
C LEU A 218 -10.13 -6.21 1.63
N SER A 219 -11.15 -5.91 2.43
CA SER A 219 -11.61 -6.80 3.49
C SER A 219 -12.30 -8.02 2.88
N PRO A 220 -12.18 -9.22 3.48
CA PRO A 220 -12.94 -10.40 3.06
C PRO A 220 -14.47 -10.20 3.11
N ASP A 221 -14.92 -9.24 3.90
CA ASP A 221 -16.33 -8.91 4.09
C ASP A 221 -16.85 -7.87 3.07
N ASP A 222 -15.95 -7.20 2.33
CA ASP A 222 -16.32 -6.18 1.35
C ASP A 222 -17.12 -6.78 0.19
N LYS A 223 -17.95 -5.94 -0.44
CA LYS A 223 -18.71 -6.30 -1.63
C LYS A 223 -18.48 -5.29 -2.74
N THR A 224 -18.31 -5.82 -3.93
CA THR A 224 -18.09 -5.06 -5.15
C THR A 224 -19.18 -5.40 -6.18
N GLU A 225 -19.43 -4.49 -7.10
CA GLU A 225 -20.38 -4.67 -8.19
C GLU A 225 -20.00 -3.79 -9.39
N LEU A 226 -20.11 -4.33 -10.59
CA LEU A 226 -19.97 -3.58 -11.83
C LEU A 226 -21.34 -3.25 -12.44
N ARG A 227 -21.52 -2.00 -12.88
CA ARG A 227 -22.74 -1.55 -13.58
C ARG A 227 -22.42 -0.83 -14.86
N LEU A 228 -23.25 -1.04 -15.87
CA LEU A 228 -23.24 -0.27 -17.11
C LEU A 228 -24.30 0.83 -17.05
N SER A 229 -23.93 2.06 -17.39
CA SER A 229 -24.83 3.21 -17.36
C SER A 229 -24.63 4.15 -18.55
N ARG A 230 -25.65 4.95 -18.86
CA ARG A 230 -25.57 6.05 -19.83
C ARG A 230 -25.12 7.36 -19.19
N THR A 231 -25.09 7.45 -17.87
CA THR A 231 -24.64 8.64 -17.13
C THR A 231 -23.41 8.33 -16.28
N PRO A 232 -22.47 9.29 -16.13
CA PRO A 232 -21.33 9.11 -15.24
C PRO A 232 -21.77 9.20 -13.76
N ASP A 233 -22.78 10.01 -13.47
CA ASP A 233 -23.16 10.35 -12.10
C ASP A 233 -24.07 9.31 -11.43
N GLY A 234 -23.96 9.24 -10.10
CA GLY A 234 -24.76 8.38 -9.25
C GLY A 234 -24.48 6.88 -9.41
N MET A 235 -25.21 6.07 -8.63
CA MET A 235 -24.99 4.61 -8.56
C MET A 235 -25.93 3.78 -9.45
N LYS A 236 -26.84 4.43 -10.18
CA LYS A 236 -27.77 3.74 -11.08
C LYS A 236 -27.04 3.24 -12.33
N GLY A 237 -27.48 2.07 -12.81
CA GLY A 237 -26.99 1.39 -13.99
C GLY A 237 -27.52 -0.04 -14.04
N LYS A 238 -27.40 -0.69 -15.20
CA LYS A 238 -27.68 -2.12 -15.34
C LYS A 238 -26.52 -2.90 -14.74
N LYS A 239 -26.78 -3.75 -13.74
CA LYS A 239 -25.77 -4.65 -13.18
C LYS A 239 -25.18 -5.51 -14.30
N LEU A 240 -23.85 -5.54 -14.38
CA LEU A 240 -23.14 -6.45 -15.27
C LEU A 240 -23.13 -7.85 -14.68
N THR A 241 -23.17 -8.85 -15.54
CA THR A 241 -23.21 -10.25 -15.14
C THR A 241 -22.11 -11.04 -15.81
N PHE A 242 -21.49 -11.94 -15.08
CA PHE A 242 -20.59 -12.98 -15.52
C PHE A 242 -21.39 -14.06 -16.21
N ARG A 243 -20.90 -14.51 -17.36
CA ARG A 243 -21.36 -15.69 -18.07
C ARG A 243 -20.13 -16.40 -18.58
N GLU A 244 -20.01 -17.70 -18.29
CA GLU A 244 -18.93 -18.53 -18.83
C GLU A 244 -18.95 -18.49 -20.39
N PRO A 245 -17.85 -18.82 -21.06
CA PRO A 245 -17.77 -18.80 -22.52
C PRO A 245 -18.88 -19.60 -23.22
N ASP A 246 -19.37 -20.68 -22.60
CA ASP A 246 -20.45 -21.56 -23.06
C ASP A 246 -21.86 -20.91 -23.01
N GLY A 247 -22.00 -19.73 -22.41
CA GLY A 247 -23.25 -18.99 -22.31
C GLY A 247 -24.16 -19.44 -21.15
N ILE A 248 -23.77 -20.42 -20.35
CA ILE A 248 -24.55 -20.88 -19.20
C ILE A 248 -24.29 -19.94 -18.03
N ALA A 249 -25.34 -19.25 -17.57
CA ALA A 249 -25.29 -18.52 -16.31
C ALA A 249 -25.38 -19.54 -15.17
N LYS A 250 -24.25 -19.90 -14.54
CA LYS A 250 -24.31 -20.61 -13.26
C LYS A 250 -24.95 -19.68 -12.23
N THR A 251 -26.10 -20.09 -11.75
CA THR A 251 -26.99 -19.33 -10.87
C THR A 251 -26.28 -18.94 -9.56
N GLY A 252 -26.34 -17.65 -9.21
CA GLY A 252 -26.19 -17.18 -7.82
C GLY A 252 -25.20 -16.05 -7.60
N TYR A 253 -24.09 -16.02 -8.33
CA TYR A 253 -23.10 -14.94 -8.27
C TYR A 253 -22.69 -14.56 -9.69
N ASN A 254 -23.38 -13.53 -10.20
CA ASN A 254 -23.17 -13.00 -11.54
C ASN A 254 -21.85 -12.20 -11.68
N GLU A 255 -20.83 -12.39 -10.86
CA GLU A 255 -19.53 -11.73 -10.94
C GLU A 255 -18.50 -12.77 -10.48
N MET A 256 -17.52 -13.12 -11.33
CA MET A 256 -16.42 -13.95 -10.84
C MET A 256 -15.51 -13.02 -10.04
N HIS A 257 -15.45 -13.32 -8.75
CA HIS A 257 -14.66 -12.58 -7.80
C HIS A 257 -13.45 -13.42 -7.43
N ILE A 258 -12.26 -12.90 -7.70
CA ILE A 258 -11.04 -13.60 -7.33
C ILE A 258 -10.36 -12.83 -6.23
N ASP A 259 -10.39 -13.41 -5.04
CA ASP A 259 -9.75 -12.90 -3.85
C ASP A 259 -8.43 -13.67 -3.62
N HIS A 260 -7.32 -12.96 -3.74
CA HIS A 260 -6.01 -13.47 -3.35
C HIS A 260 -5.55 -12.81 -2.06
N SER A 261 -6.13 -13.18 -0.92
CA SER A 261 -5.74 -12.64 0.40
C SER A 261 -5.98 -11.11 0.52
N GLY A 262 -7.10 -10.65 -0.01
CA GLY A 262 -7.56 -9.27 -0.10
C GLY A 262 -7.29 -8.60 -1.45
N TRP A 263 -6.62 -9.25 -2.41
CA TRP A 263 -6.44 -8.70 -3.77
C TRP A 263 -7.56 -9.13 -4.69
N HIS A 264 -8.48 -8.19 -4.95
CA HIS A 264 -9.72 -8.47 -5.64
C HIS A 264 -9.62 -8.16 -7.14
N VAL A 265 -10.18 -9.05 -7.95
CA VAL A 265 -10.45 -8.81 -9.37
C VAL A 265 -11.91 -9.18 -9.65
N ASP A 266 -12.71 -8.22 -10.08
CA ASP A 266 -14.07 -8.48 -10.54
C ASP A 266 -14.07 -8.70 -12.05
N ILE A 267 -14.69 -9.80 -12.49
CA ILE A 267 -14.81 -10.15 -13.90
C ILE A 267 -16.28 -10.20 -14.28
N SER A 268 -16.65 -9.45 -15.32
CA SER A 268 -18.00 -9.39 -15.85
C SER A 268 -17.99 -9.46 -17.37
N ARG A 269 -19.04 -10.01 -17.99
CA ARG A 269 -19.20 -10.03 -19.44
C ARG A 269 -20.25 -9.02 -19.88
N CYS A 270 -20.00 -8.30 -20.97
CA CYS A 270 -20.95 -7.34 -21.52
C CYS A 270 -20.91 -7.30 -23.05
N ARG A 271 -22.03 -6.90 -23.66
CA ARG A 271 -22.14 -6.69 -25.11
C ARG A 271 -22.34 -5.20 -25.38
N ILE A 272 -21.30 -4.52 -25.86
CA ILE A 272 -21.27 -3.06 -26.02
C ILE A 272 -20.53 -2.66 -27.29
N SER A 273 -20.70 -1.40 -27.71
CA SER A 273 -19.82 -0.78 -28.70
C SER A 273 -18.88 0.20 -28.01
N LEU A 274 -17.58 0.07 -28.27
CA LEU A 274 -16.55 0.96 -27.73
C LEU A 274 -16.38 2.24 -28.56
N THR A 275 -16.92 2.26 -29.78
CA THR A 275 -16.95 3.43 -30.67
C THR A 275 -18.36 4.02 -30.84
N GLY A 276 -19.38 3.33 -30.34
CA GLY A 276 -20.80 3.69 -30.43
C GLY A 276 -21.23 4.68 -29.35
N GLU A 277 -22.42 4.53 -28.76
CA GLU A 277 -22.91 5.42 -27.69
C GLU A 277 -21.91 5.56 -26.52
N LYS A 278 -21.87 6.73 -25.89
CA LYS A 278 -21.05 6.94 -24.69
C LYS A 278 -21.71 6.19 -23.52
N LEU A 279 -21.06 5.13 -23.05
CA LEU A 279 -21.48 4.39 -21.86
C LEU A 279 -20.41 4.53 -20.78
N TYR A 280 -20.81 4.21 -19.56
CA TYR A 280 -19.95 4.24 -18.39
C TYR A 280 -20.05 2.91 -17.68
N ILE A 281 -18.90 2.32 -17.36
CA ILE A 281 -18.82 1.21 -16.42
C ILE A 281 -18.52 1.82 -15.04
N LYS A 282 -19.34 1.47 -14.06
CA LYS A 282 -19.27 1.93 -12.69
C LYS A 282 -18.87 0.78 -11.80
N ALA A 283 -17.82 0.97 -11.03
CA ALA A 283 -17.47 0.07 -9.94
C ALA A 283 -18.10 0.60 -8.65
N ILE A 284 -18.97 -0.20 -8.05
CA ILE A 284 -19.66 0.11 -6.81
C ILE A 284 -19.04 -0.74 -5.71
N PHE A 285 -18.69 -0.10 -4.61
CA PHE A 285 -18.08 -0.73 -3.46
C PHE A 285 -18.97 -0.56 -2.22
N LYS A 286 -19.05 -1.59 -1.40
CA LYS A 286 -19.69 -1.57 -0.08
C LYS A 286 -18.72 -2.17 0.92
N ALA A 287 -18.26 -1.33 1.86
CA ALA A 287 -17.42 -1.79 2.95
C ALA A 287 -18.18 -2.79 3.82
N GLY A 288 -17.60 -3.96 4.08
CA GLY A 288 -18.16 -4.98 4.94
C GLY A 288 -17.51 -4.98 6.31
N ARG A 289 -18.32 -5.20 7.35
CA ARG A 289 -17.84 -5.40 8.72
C ARG A 289 -18.61 -6.51 9.41
N LYS A 290 -17.95 -7.26 10.28
CA LYS A 290 -18.61 -8.18 11.21
C LYS A 290 -18.88 -7.48 12.53
N GLN A 291 -20.15 -7.35 12.89
CA GLN A 291 -20.58 -6.94 14.23
C GLN A 291 -21.34 -8.11 14.85
N ASN A 292 -20.87 -8.62 15.99
CA ASN A 292 -21.43 -9.81 16.65
C ASN A 292 -21.60 -11.01 15.70
N ASN A 293 -20.57 -11.31 14.90
CA ASN A 293 -20.55 -12.35 13.86
C ASN A 293 -21.57 -12.16 12.71
N LYS A 294 -22.30 -11.04 12.66
CA LYS A 294 -23.20 -10.71 11.56
C LYS A 294 -22.52 -9.75 10.59
N LEU A 295 -22.59 -10.05 9.30
CA LEU A 295 -22.11 -9.16 8.24
C LEU A 295 -23.04 -7.95 8.13
N GLU A 296 -22.47 -6.77 8.28
CA GLU A 296 -23.11 -5.49 7.98
C GLU A 296 -22.38 -4.83 6.81
N LEU A 297 -23.15 -4.33 5.84
CA LEU A 297 -22.62 -3.59 4.71
C LEU A 297 -22.84 -2.10 4.92
N GLY A 298 -21.78 -1.32 4.72
CA GLY A 298 -21.84 0.13 4.68
C GLY A 298 -22.64 0.66 3.49
N LYS A 299 -22.81 1.98 3.47
CA LYS A 299 -23.44 2.66 2.34
C LYS A 299 -22.61 2.43 1.06
N PRO A 300 -23.25 2.13 -0.08
CA PRO A 300 -22.53 1.96 -1.34
C PRO A 300 -21.86 3.28 -1.74
N VAL A 301 -20.65 3.14 -2.28
CA VAL A 301 -19.87 4.24 -2.84
C VAL A 301 -19.43 3.90 -4.26
N LEU A 302 -19.20 4.93 -5.06
CA LEU A 302 -18.65 4.80 -6.40
C LEU A 302 -17.13 4.72 -6.27
N ALA A 303 -16.56 3.53 -6.48
CA ALA A 303 -15.11 3.31 -6.46
C ALA A 303 -14.45 3.81 -7.76
N GLY A 304 -15.17 3.77 -8.89
CA GLY A 304 -14.68 4.33 -10.14
C GLY A 304 -15.77 4.45 -11.21
N VAL A 305 -15.54 5.35 -12.17
CA VAL A 305 -16.37 5.55 -13.36
C VAL A 305 -15.49 5.58 -14.59
N PHE A 306 -15.72 4.65 -15.50
CA PHE A 306 -14.87 4.43 -16.66
C PHE A 306 -15.71 4.61 -17.93
N ASN A 307 -15.30 5.54 -18.78
CA ASN A 307 -15.93 5.74 -20.08
C ASN A 307 -15.59 4.57 -21.00
N THR A 308 -16.60 3.94 -21.61
CA THR A 308 -16.39 2.86 -22.59
C THR A 308 -15.89 3.37 -23.93
N ARG A 309 -16.11 4.66 -24.23
CA ARG A 309 -15.44 5.31 -25.36
C ARG A 309 -14.00 5.58 -24.97
N PHE A 310 -13.09 4.92 -25.67
CA PHE A 310 -11.70 5.32 -25.72
C PHE A 310 -11.59 6.66 -26.44
N ALA A 311 -11.75 7.77 -25.71
CA ALA A 311 -11.36 9.09 -26.21
C ALA A 311 -9.84 9.13 -26.40
N LYS A 312 -9.33 10.10 -27.18
CA LYS A 312 -7.90 10.31 -27.44
C LYS A 312 -7.11 10.06 -26.15
N PRO A 313 -6.03 9.29 -26.24
CA PRO A 313 -5.45 8.72 -25.05
C PRO A 313 -4.85 9.76 -24.11
N VAL A 314 -4.90 9.43 -22.83
CA VAL A 314 -4.07 10.07 -21.81
C VAL A 314 -2.70 9.38 -21.88
N SER A 315 -1.70 10.15 -22.30
CA SER A 315 -0.28 9.76 -22.27
C SER A 315 0.12 9.43 -20.84
N ASP A 316 0.70 8.26 -20.59
CA ASP A 316 1.25 7.91 -19.28
C ASP A 316 2.60 8.62 -19.10
N PRO A 317 2.74 9.51 -18.09
CA PRO A 317 3.98 10.26 -17.87
C PRO A 317 5.19 9.37 -17.55
N LEU A 318 4.98 8.23 -16.87
CA LEU A 318 6.03 7.29 -16.50
C LEU A 318 6.50 6.49 -17.73
N ILE A 319 5.56 6.04 -18.56
CA ILE A 319 5.90 5.39 -19.83
C ILE A 319 6.63 6.39 -20.73
N LYS A 320 6.16 7.64 -20.81
CA LYS A 320 6.81 8.69 -21.59
C LYS A 320 8.23 8.96 -21.10
N LYS A 321 8.44 9.03 -19.78
CA LYS A 321 9.76 9.17 -19.16
C LYS A 321 10.65 7.96 -19.47
N THR A 322 10.10 6.76 -19.45
CA THR A 322 10.82 5.52 -19.78
C THR A 322 11.22 5.47 -21.26
N GLN A 323 10.32 5.85 -22.17
CA GLN A 323 10.62 5.97 -23.60
C GLN A 323 11.71 7.01 -23.85
N LEU A 324 11.66 8.18 -23.19
CA LEU A 324 12.73 9.18 -23.26
C LEU A 324 14.06 8.64 -22.74
N ALA A 325 14.06 7.91 -21.62
CA ALA A 325 15.26 7.30 -21.07
C ALA A 325 15.85 6.25 -22.02
N LEU A 326 15.03 5.42 -22.65
CA LEU A 326 15.45 4.44 -23.64
C LEU A 326 16.01 5.09 -24.91
N ILE A 327 15.40 6.17 -25.40
CA ILE A 327 15.91 6.97 -26.53
C ILE A 327 17.28 7.55 -26.18
N ASN A 328 17.42 8.17 -25.00
CA ASN A 328 18.69 8.72 -24.52
C ASN A 328 19.76 7.65 -24.33
N ALA A 329 19.37 6.41 -24.01
CA ALA A 329 20.25 5.26 -23.90
C ALA A 329 20.54 4.57 -25.26
N GLY A 330 20.04 5.10 -26.38
CA GLY A 330 20.32 4.59 -27.74
C GLY A 330 19.38 3.49 -28.24
N TYR A 331 18.31 3.17 -27.51
CA TYR A 331 17.30 2.20 -27.92
C TYR A 331 16.16 2.88 -28.69
N ASN A 332 15.42 2.12 -29.49
CA ASN A 332 14.30 2.63 -30.27
C ASN A 332 12.94 2.13 -29.73
N PRO A 333 12.37 2.77 -28.71
CA PRO A 333 11.03 2.45 -28.20
C PRO A 333 9.89 2.98 -29.08
N GLY A 334 10.19 3.68 -30.18
CA GLY A 334 9.25 4.53 -30.92
C GLY A 334 9.18 5.97 -30.36
N PRO A 335 8.19 6.78 -30.78
CA PRO A 335 7.98 8.12 -30.23
C PRO A 335 7.75 8.08 -28.71
N ALA A 336 8.24 9.10 -27.98
CA ALA A 336 7.94 9.28 -26.56
C ALA A 336 6.52 9.84 -26.35
N ASP A 337 5.53 9.03 -26.69
CA ASP A 337 4.10 9.35 -26.68
C ASP A 337 3.40 8.95 -25.38
N GLY A 338 4.09 8.25 -24.48
CA GLY A 338 3.54 7.74 -23.22
C GLY A 338 2.65 6.51 -23.38
N PHE A 339 2.82 5.73 -24.46
CA PHE A 339 2.11 4.47 -24.67
C PHE A 339 3.05 3.27 -24.66
N MET A 340 2.73 2.25 -23.88
CA MET A 340 3.53 1.02 -23.84
C MET A 340 3.24 0.17 -25.09
N GLY A 341 3.87 0.52 -26.21
CA GLY A 341 3.73 -0.18 -27.47
C GLY A 341 4.70 -1.35 -27.62
N ARG A 342 4.49 -2.17 -28.65
CA ARG A 342 5.39 -3.30 -29.01
C ARG A 342 6.86 -2.87 -29.12
N ARG A 343 7.13 -1.70 -29.70
CA ARG A 343 8.49 -1.14 -29.82
C ARG A 343 9.08 -0.76 -28.47
N THR A 344 8.28 -0.19 -27.58
CA THR A 344 8.70 0.14 -26.21
C THR A 344 9.04 -1.12 -25.42
N HIS A 345 8.23 -2.18 -25.52
CA HIS A 345 8.55 -3.49 -24.93
C HIS A 345 9.86 -4.07 -25.48
N GLN A 346 10.04 -4.08 -26.80
CA GLN A 346 11.27 -4.58 -27.42
C GLN A 346 12.51 -3.78 -26.97
N ALA A 347 12.39 -2.46 -26.86
CA ALA A 347 13.48 -1.61 -26.38
C ALA A 347 13.81 -1.88 -24.91
N ILE A 348 12.81 -2.10 -24.05
CA ILE A 348 13.02 -2.48 -22.64
C ILE A 348 13.72 -3.83 -22.55
N ASP A 349 13.28 -4.81 -23.34
CA ASP A 349 13.87 -6.16 -23.32
C ASP A 349 15.31 -6.15 -23.83
N GLN A 350 15.60 -5.35 -24.86
CA GLN A 350 16.96 -5.18 -25.38
C GLN A 350 17.85 -4.47 -24.35
N TYR A 351 17.36 -3.38 -23.75
CA TYR A 351 18.05 -2.70 -22.66
C TYR A 351 18.38 -3.65 -21.51
N LYS A 352 17.42 -4.47 -21.08
CA LYS A 352 17.65 -5.48 -20.02
C LYS A 352 18.68 -6.53 -20.40
N LYS A 353 18.74 -6.94 -21.68
CA LYS A 353 19.74 -7.90 -22.17
C LYS A 353 21.14 -7.29 -22.15
N ASP A 354 21.27 -6.04 -22.57
CA ASP A 354 22.55 -5.34 -22.65
C ASP A 354 23.08 -4.94 -21.26
N GLN A 355 22.18 -4.74 -20.29
CA GLN A 355 22.50 -4.49 -18.88
C GLN A 355 22.85 -5.76 -18.09
N LYS A 356 22.79 -6.96 -18.68
CA LYS A 356 23.31 -8.16 -18.02
C LYS A 356 24.85 -8.11 -18.03
N PRO A 357 25.53 -8.27 -16.88
CA PRO A 357 26.98 -8.09 -16.80
C PRO A 357 27.71 -9.15 -17.64
N LYS A 358 28.54 -8.70 -18.59
CA LYS A 358 29.60 -9.53 -19.16
C LYS A 358 30.63 -9.82 -18.07
N ALA A 359 30.96 -11.10 -17.89
CA ALA A 359 31.98 -11.53 -16.95
C ALA A 359 33.37 -10.94 -17.31
N ILE A 360 33.98 -10.32 -16.29
CA ILE A 360 35.40 -10.09 -15.99
C ILE A 360 36.25 -9.25 -16.97
N ALA A 361 36.60 -8.04 -16.53
CA ALA A 361 37.99 -7.57 -16.44
C ALA A 361 38.07 -6.39 -15.44
N LYS A 362 38.90 -6.52 -14.40
CA LYS A 362 39.23 -5.42 -13.47
C LYS A 362 39.87 -4.25 -14.24
N PRO A 363 39.55 -2.99 -13.87
CA PRO A 363 40.59 -1.99 -13.79
C PRO A 363 40.60 -1.25 -12.44
N THR A 364 41.75 -0.64 -12.20
CA THR A 364 42.38 -0.38 -10.91
C THR A 364 42.06 1.01 -10.34
N ARG A 365 42.27 1.09 -9.03
CA ARG A 365 42.22 2.16 -8.01
C ARG A 365 42.51 3.64 -8.33
N ASP A 366 42.64 4.11 -9.57
CA ASP A 366 43.20 5.46 -9.85
C ASP A 366 42.28 6.49 -10.52
N GLN A 367 40.95 6.29 -10.54
CA GLN A 367 40.05 7.26 -11.20
C GLN A 367 38.83 7.69 -10.39
N VAL A 368 39.00 8.07 -9.11
CA VAL A 368 38.04 9.00 -8.45
C VAL A 368 38.75 9.84 -7.38
N LYS A 369 39.44 10.94 -7.76
CA LYS A 369 39.78 12.04 -6.82
C LYS A 369 40.18 13.34 -7.55
N LYS A 370 39.16 14.17 -7.80
CA LYS A 370 39.15 15.65 -7.96
C LYS A 370 37.77 15.92 -8.58
N VAL A 371 36.79 16.50 -7.89
CA VAL A 371 36.76 17.87 -7.40
C VAL A 371 35.80 17.95 -6.20
N GLN A 372 36.33 18.31 -5.04
CA GLN A 372 35.59 18.94 -3.94
C GLN A 372 36.22 20.32 -3.73
N SER A 373 35.42 21.38 -3.71
CA SER A 373 35.45 22.45 -2.68
C SER A 373 34.61 23.66 -3.11
N GLY A 374 33.80 24.16 -2.18
CA GLY A 374 33.07 25.42 -2.30
C GLY A 374 31.92 25.54 -1.27
N PRO A 375 31.95 26.48 -0.31
CA PRO A 375 31.20 26.41 0.96
C PRO A 375 29.83 27.11 0.91
N VAL A 376 28.88 26.71 1.77
CA VAL A 376 27.65 27.47 2.02
C VAL A 376 27.45 27.77 3.52
N LYS A 377 27.10 29.04 3.77
CA LYS A 377 26.94 29.75 5.04
C LYS A 377 25.71 29.30 5.84
N LYS A 378 25.81 29.46 7.17
CA LYS A 378 24.74 29.41 8.17
C LYS A 378 23.65 30.47 7.93
N SER A 379 22.40 30.12 8.23
CA SER A 379 21.39 31.07 8.71
C SER A 379 20.57 30.42 9.84
N ASP A 380 20.56 31.07 11.00
CA ASP A 380 19.75 30.76 12.16
C ASP A 380 18.37 31.43 12.05
N ASN A 381 17.29 30.71 12.38
CA ASN A 381 16.30 31.15 13.39
C ASN A 381 15.41 29.97 13.82
N PRO A 382 15.03 29.84 15.11
CA PRO A 382 14.45 28.63 15.67
C PRO A 382 12.93 28.73 15.84
N ASP A 383 12.25 27.61 15.63
CA ASP A 383 11.05 27.25 16.40
C ASP A 383 11.01 25.72 16.47
N VAL A 384 11.72 25.17 17.46
CA VAL A 384 11.79 23.73 17.73
C VAL A 384 11.50 23.47 19.19
N LEU A 385 10.62 22.50 19.43
CA LEU A 385 10.28 21.95 20.74
C LEU A 385 11.52 21.76 21.62
N LYS A 386 11.46 22.30 22.85
CA LYS A 386 12.47 22.06 23.89
C LYS A 386 12.57 20.56 24.21
N VAL A 387 13.63 19.94 23.71
CA VAL A 387 14.06 18.57 24.06
C VAL A 387 14.73 18.59 25.43
N LEU A 388 14.19 17.83 26.39
CA LEU A 388 14.79 17.64 27.71
C LEU A 388 15.89 16.55 27.65
N SER A 389 17.01 16.79 28.35
CA SER A 389 18.29 16.06 28.21
C SER A 389 18.31 14.61 28.74
N LEU A 390 18.72 13.64 27.91
CA LEU A 390 18.89 12.21 28.24
C LEU A 390 20.13 11.92 29.12
N PRO A 391 20.22 10.76 29.82
CA PRO A 391 21.41 10.32 30.54
C PRO A 391 22.63 10.05 29.64
N PRO A 392 23.86 10.05 30.17
CA PRO A 392 25.10 10.04 29.38
C PRO A 392 25.27 8.85 28.44
N GLU A 393 24.90 7.63 28.87
CA GLU A 393 25.07 6.41 28.07
C GLU A 393 24.07 6.34 26.90
N GLN A 394 22.81 6.71 27.15
CA GLN A 394 21.77 6.82 26.11
C GLN A 394 22.07 7.98 25.14
N LYS A 395 22.68 9.06 25.65
CA LYS A 395 23.16 10.17 24.83
C LYS A 395 24.29 9.72 23.90
N ARG A 396 25.20 8.85 24.35
CA ARG A 396 26.25 8.25 23.51
C ARG A 396 25.66 7.40 22.40
N LEU A 397 24.73 6.49 22.70
CA LEU A 397 24.05 5.68 21.69
C LEU A 397 23.30 6.54 20.67
N ARG A 398 22.48 7.49 21.14
CA ARG A 398 21.76 8.44 20.28
C ARG A 398 22.72 9.26 19.41
N ASN A 399 23.86 9.68 19.96
CA ASN A 399 24.86 10.43 19.20
C ASN A 399 25.56 9.55 18.16
N THR A 400 25.92 8.30 18.50
CA THR A 400 26.46 7.31 17.54
C THR A 400 25.48 7.06 16.40
N LEU A 401 24.19 6.97 16.70
CA LEU A 401 23.16 6.81 15.70
C LEU A 401 23.00 8.05 14.82
N LYS A 402 23.05 9.25 15.41
CA LYS A 402 23.03 10.53 14.67
C LYS A 402 24.27 10.75 13.81
N THR A 403 25.45 10.30 14.23
CA THR A 403 26.70 10.52 13.48
C THR A 403 26.94 9.46 12.41
N LYS A 404 26.35 8.26 12.53
CA LYS A 404 26.46 7.20 11.53
C LYS A 404 25.31 7.21 10.52
N MET A 405 24.11 7.69 10.87
CA MET A 405 23.06 7.99 9.89
C MET A 405 23.30 9.35 9.23
N TRP A 406 24.10 9.36 8.16
CA TRP A 406 23.94 10.14 6.91
C TRP A 406 25.27 10.11 6.12
N PRO A 407 25.34 9.30 5.06
CA PRO A 407 25.48 9.89 3.74
C PRO A 407 24.46 9.27 2.77
N ASN A 408 23.44 10.04 2.35
CA ASN A 408 22.72 10.01 1.06
C ASN A 408 22.35 8.68 0.32
N GLU A 409 22.48 7.47 0.87
CA GLU A 409 22.34 6.22 0.10
C GLU A 409 21.01 5.46 0.26
N LEU A 410 19.94 6.11 0.73
CA LEU A 410 18.59 5.55 0.64
C LEU A 410 17.61 6.35 -0.23
N THR A 411 18.10 7.35 -0.97
CA THR A 411 17.36 8.00 -2.05
C THR A 411 17.91 7.59 -3.42
N THR A 412 17.27 6.55 -4.00
CA THR A 412 17.12 6.24 -5.45
C THR A 412 18.34 5.76 -6.25
N PRO A 413 18.11 5.00 -7.35
CA PRO A 413 16.84 4.70 -8.04
C PRO A 413 16.02 3.53 -7.46
#